data_AF-A0A067EKB6-F1
#
_entry.id   AF-A0A067EKB6-F1
#
_cell.length_a   1.000
_cell.length_b   1.000
_cell.length_c   1.000
_cell.angle_alpha   90.00
_cell.angle_beta   90.00
_cell.angle_gamma   90.00
#
_symmetry.space_group_name_H-M   'P 1'
#
loop_
_entity.id
_entity.type
_entity.pdbx_description
1 polymer ?
#
loop_
_entity_poly.entity_id
_entity_poly.type
_entity_poly.pdbx_seq_one_letter_code
_entity_poly.pdbx_strand_id
1 'polypeptide(L)' 'MARLFNKQAKLYLDARPTYPREWYSMLASLTTHHLLAWDAGMGNGQAALGV' A
#
# COMPACT_ATOMS: atom_id res chain seq x y z
N MET A 1 9.19 -12.51 15.56
CA MET A 1 9.31 -11.11 15.10
C MET A 1 7.98 -10.42 14.85
N ALA A 2 6.94 -11.08 14.34
CA ALA A 2 5.66 -10.43 14.02
C ALA A 2 4.89 -9.79 15.20
N ARG A 3 5.05 -10.28 16.45
CA ARG A 3 4.19 -9.83 17.56
C ARG A 3 4.64 -8.53 18.24
N LEU A 4 5.89 -8.08 18.04
CA LEU A 4 6.46 -6.95 18.77
C LEU A 4 5.78 -5.61 18.43
N PHE A 5 5.22 -5.50 17.23
CA PHE A 5 4.71 -4.25 16.67
C PHE A 5 3.20 -4.23 16.40
N ASN A 6 2.44 -5.22 16.87
CA ASN A 6 1.00 -5.31 16.58
C ASN A 6 0.22 -4.08 17.04
N LYS A 7 0.56 -3.53 18.21
CA LYS A 7 -0.10 -2.34 18.76
C LYS A 7 0.21 -1.11 17.92
N GLN A 8 1.48 -0.91 17.56
CA GLN A 8 1.93 0.20 16.73
C GLN A 8 1.38 0.10 15.31
N ALA A 9 1.33 -1.10 14.73
CA ALA A 9 0.77 -1.33 13.40
C ALA A 9 -0.72 -0.96 13.33
N LYS A 10 -1.51 -1.24 14.38
CA LYS A 10 -2.91 -0.82 14.48
C LYS A 10 -3.05 0.71 14.58
N LEU A 11 -2.29 1.34 15.46
CA LEU A 11 -2.29 2.81 15.57
C LEU A 11 -1.85 3.49 14.27
N TYR A 12 -0.85 2.92 13.58
CA TYR A 12 -0.39 3.40 12.28
C TYR A 12 -1.46 3.24 11.20
N LEU A 13 -2.18 2.11 11.18
CA LEU A 13 -3.30 1.87 10.27
C LEU A 13 -4.39 2.95 10.45
N ASP A 14 -4.71 3.32 11.69
CA ASP A 14 -5.76 4.31 12.00
C ASP A 14 -5.31 5.76 11.72
N ALA A 15 -4.02 6.08 11.87
CA ALA A 15 -3.52 7.45 11.74
C ALA A 15 -2.94 7.82 10.36
N ARG A 16 -2.53 6.83 9.55
CA ARG A 16 -1.86 7.11 8.27
C ARG A 16 -2.82 7.69 7.23
N PRO A 17 -2.38 8.69 6.44
CA PRO A 17 -3.18 9.24 5.35
C PRO A 17 -3.37 8.20 4.23
N THR A 18 -4.39 8.40 3.40
CA THR A 18 -4.60 7.64 2.16
C THR A 18 -3.89 8.28 0.98
N TYR A 19 -3.57 7.48 -0.03
CA TYR A 19 -2.99 7.97 -1.27
C TYR A 19 -4.11 8.42 -2.23
N PRO A 20 -3.97 9.58 -2.91
CA PRO A 20 -4.88 10.00 -3.96
C PRO A 20 -4.92 9.00 -5.13
N ARG A 21 -6.08 8.85 -5.78
CA ARG A 21 -6.26 7.89 -6.88
C ARG A 21 -5.36 8.22 -8.07
N GLU A 22 -5.13 9.50 -8.31
CA GLU A 22 -4.34 10.04 -9.41
C GLU A 22 -2.89 9.55 -9.35
N TRP A 23 -2.38 9.26 -8.16
CA TRP A 23 -1.03 8.73 -7.99
C TRP A 23 -0.92 7.30 -8.50
N TYR A 24 -1.93 6.46 -8.24
CA TYR A 24 -1.96 5.10 -8.80
C TYR A 24 -2.07 5.14 -10.32
N SER A 25 -2.92 6.02 -10.87
CA SER A 25 -3.03 6.20 -12.32
C SER A 25 -1.71 6.66 -12.95
N MET A 26 -1.00 7.60 -12.31
CA MET A 26 0.31 8.05 -12.75
C MET A 26 1.32 6.91 -12.76
N LEU A 27 1.41 6.12 -11.68
CA LEU A 27 2.33 4.98 -11.60
C LEU A 27 1.98 3.88 -12.61
N ALA A 28 0.70 3.56 -12.77
CA ALA A 28 0.24 2.58 -13.75
C ALA A 28 0.60 3.01 -15.18
N SER A 29 0.60 4.31 -15.50
CA SER A 29 0.96 4.81 -16.83
C SER A 29 2.42 4.56 -17.23
N LEU A 30 3.30 4.22 -16.27
CA LEU A 30 4.73 3.98 -16.51
C LEU A 30 5.03 2.58 -17.08
N THR A 31 4.03 1.71 -17.16
CA THR A 31 4.17 0.36 -17.71
C THR A 31 3.01 0.07 -18.66
N THR A 32 3.25 -0.78 -19.65
CA THR A 32 2.19 -1.34 -20.50
C THR A 32 1.61 -2.65 -19.95
N HIS A 33 2.19 -3.18 -18.86
CA HIS A 33 1.80 -4.45 -18.25
C HIS A 33 1.01 -4.21 -16.97
N HIS A 34 -0.24 -4.67 -16.94
CA HIS A 34 -1.17 -4.44 -15.82
C HIS A 34 -1.77 -5.71 -15.22
N LEU A 35 -1.34 -6.89 -15.71
CA LEU A 35 -1.90 -8.17 -15.27
C LEU A 35 -1.42 -8.58 -13.88
N LEU A 36 -0.22 -8.16 -13.49
CA LEU A 36 0.37 -8.52 -12.20
C LEU A 36 1.31 -7.40 -11.72
N ALA A 37 1.24 -7.11 -10.42
CA ALA A 37 2.18 -6.24 -9.72
C ALA A 37 2.64 -6.91 -8.42
N TRP A 38 3.86 -6.58 -7.99
CA TRP A 38 4.39 -7.04 -6.71
C TRP A 38 4.47 -5.86 -5.73
N ASP A 39 3.66 -5.90 -4.66
CA ASP A 39 3.71 -4.94 -3.55
C ASP A 39 4.70 -5.44 -2.47
N ALA A 40 5.97 -5.09 -2.64
CA ALA A 40 7.04 -5.50 -1.75
C ALA A 40 7.02 -4.69 -0.44
N GLY A 41 6.95 -5.39 0.70
CA GLY A 41 6.98 -4.73 2.01
C GLY A 41 5.71 -3.94 2.34
N MET A 42 4.54 -4.35 1.81
CA MET A 42 3.27 -3.62 1.88
C MET A 42 2.76 -3.25 3.29
N GLY A 43 3.37 -3.81 4.35
CA GLY A 43 2.90 -3.65 5.72
C GLY A 43 1.45 -4.10 5.87
N ASN A 44 0.56 -3.14 6.13
CA ASN A 44 -0.88 -3.38 6.27
C ASN A 44 -1.67 -3.31 4.94
N GLY A 45 -0.99 -3.14 3.80
CA GLY A 45 -1.56 -3.29 2.46
C GLY A 45 -2.36 -2.12 1.94
N GLN A 46 -2.02 -0.91 2.35
CA GLN A 46 -2.75 0.29 1.90
C GLN A 46 -2.72 0.48 0.39
N ALA A 47 -1.54 0.31 -0.22
CA ALA A 47 -1.35 0.50 -1.65
C ALA A 47 -2.01 -0.63 -2.45
N ALA A 48 -1.78 -1.89 -2.04
CA ALA A 48 -2.45 -3.06 -2.63
C ALA A 48 -3.99 -2.99 -2.65
N LEU A 49 -4.63 -2.31 -1.69
CA LEU A 49 -6.08 -2.12 -1.66
C LEU A 49 -6.57 -0.90 -2.46
N GLY A 50 -5.68 0.04 -2.79
CA GLY A 50 -6.03 1.29 -3.46
C GLY A 50 -5.89 1.27 -4.98
N VAL A 51 -5.24 0.24 -5.53
CA VAL A 51 -5.04 0.02 -6.98
C VAL A 51 -6.26 -0.55 -7.68
#